data_AF-A0A6B1I3X2-F1
#
_entry.id   AF-A0A6B1I3X2-F1
#
_cell.length_a   1.000
_cell.length_b   1.000
_cell.length_c   1.000
_cell.angle_alpha   90.00
_cell.angle_beta   90.00
_cell.angle_gamma   90.00
#
_symmetry.space_group_name_H-M   'P 1'
#
loop_
_entity.id
_entity.type
_entity.pdbx_description
1 polymer ?
#
loop_
_entity_poly.entity_id
_entity_poly.type
_entity_poly.pdbx_seq_one_letter_code
_entity_poly.pdbx_strand_id
1 'polypeptide(L)'
;MIRGKQPEANLRLTYRKTLWACTGFSTLLHAALFVLFPNFEPEAYAKPEQPIIIQLEEIPETKQERRPPPPARPVVPVPTDNPDVPDDVTIEDTELDLDLDDLAPPPPLEEEVVE
;
A
#
# COMPACT_ATOMS: atom_id res chain seq x y z
N MET A 1 24.89 41.62 62.51
CA MET A 1 24.91 40.20 62.95
C MET A 1 24.09 39.38 61.96
N ILE A 2 24.68 38.33 61.37
CA ILE A 2 23.99 37.48 60.39
C ILE A 2 23.16 36.45 61.18
N ARG A 3 21.83 36.46 61.02
CA ARG A 3 20.94 35.49 61.68
C ARG A 3 21.14 34.12 61.05
N GLY A 4 21.64 33.16 61.83
CA GLY A 4 21.76 31.77 61.42
C GLY A 4 20.42 31.15 61.04
N LYS A 5 20.44 30.09 60.22
CA LYS A 5 19.24 29.33 59.90
C LYS A 5 18.73 28.62 61.17
N GLN A 6 17.43 28.71 61.42
CA GLN A 6 16.80 27.97 62.51
C GLN A 6 16.98 26.47 62.29
N PRO A 7 17.29 25.68 63.33
CA PRO A 7 17.60 24.25 63.19
C PRO A 7 16.40 23.45 62.66
N GLU A 8 15.18 23.85 63.05
CA GLU A 8 13.92 23.24 62.58
C GLU A 8 13.68 23.45 61.08
N ALA A 9 14.10 24.61 60.56
CA ALA A 9 13.98 24.95 59.13
C ALA A 9 15.15 24.42 58.28
N ASN A 10 16.10 23.71 58.89
CA ASN A 10 17.28 23.21 58.19
C ASN A 10 17.05 21.80 57.64
N LEU A 11 16.48 21.75 56.42
CA LEU A 11 16.19 20.52 55.67
C LEU A 11 17.38 19.55 55.56
N ARG A 12 18.63 20.04 55.50
CA ARG A 12 19.81 19.17 55.36
C ARG A 12 20.03 18.27 56.57
N LEU A 13 19.66 18.72 57.77
CA LEU A 13 19.82 17.96 59.01
C LEU A 13 18.81 16.80 59.10
N THR A 14 17.60 17.01 58.61
CA THR A 14 16.51 16.05 58.69
C THR A 14 16.40 15.16 57.45
N TYR A 15 16.95 15.59 56.31
CA TYR A 15 16.83 14.92 55.01
C TYR A 15 17.08 13.41 55.07
N ARG A 16 18.20 12.98 55.66
CA ARG A 16 18.54 11.55 55.75
C ARG A 16 17.48 10.77 56.53
N LYS A 17 17.00 11.30 57.66
CA LYS A 17 15.97 10.64 58.48
C LYS A 17 14.64 10.55 57.73
N THR A 18 14.23 11.64 57.08
CA THR A 18 12.99 11.69 56.29
C THR A 18 13.06 10.72 55.10
N LEU A 19 14.19 10.68 54.40
CA LEU A 19 14.41 9.75 53.29
C LEU A 19 14.24 8.29 53.73
N TRP A 20 14.93 7.88 54.80
CA TRP A 20 14.81 6.52 55.33
C TRP A 20 13.41 6.20 55.86
N ALA A 21 12.73 7.17 56.48
CA ALA A 21 11.35 6.99 56.96
C ALA A 21 10.37 6.80 55.80
N CYS A 22 10.44 7.63 54.76
CA CYS A 22 9.58 7.52 53.58
C CYS A 22 9.86 6.23 52.80
N THR A 23 11.13 5.86 52.62
CA THR A 23 11.50 4.60 51.97
C THR A 23 10.99 3.40 52.76
N GLY A 24 11.21 3.36 54.08
CA GLY A 24 10.71 2.27 54.93
C GLY A 24 9.18 2.17 54.93
N PHE A 25 8.48 3.30 55.03
CA PHE A 25 7.03 3.34 54.96
C PHE A 25 6.51 2.85 53.60
N SER A 26 7.13 3.29 52.50
CA SER A 26 6.79 2.83 51.16
C SER A 26 6.97 1.32 51.02
N THR A 27 8.12 0.78 51.44
CA THR A 27 8.37 -0.67 51.40
C THR A 27 7.36 -1.45 52.24
N LEU A 28 7.01 -0.96 53.42
CA LEU A 28 6.01 -1.59 54.30
C LEU A 28 4.62 -1.58 53.64
N LEU A 29 4.21 -0.45 53.05
CA LEU A 29 2.94 -0.34 52.34
C LEU A 29 2.86 -1.33 51.17
N HIS A 30 3.92 -1.48 50.38
CA HIS A 30 3.97 -2.48 49.31
C HIS A 30 3.91 -3.91 49.86
N ALA A 31 4.67 -4.21 50.91
CA ALA A 31 4.63 -5.52 51.57
C ALA A 31 3.22 -5.83 52.09
N ALA A 32 2.52 -4.84 52.67
CA ALA A 32 1.14 -4.99 53.11
C ALA A 32 0.18 -5.29 51.94
N LEU A 33 0.35 -4.62 50.78
CA LEU A 33 -0.46 -4.90 49.59
C LEU A 33 -0.27 -6.35 49.11
N PHE A 34 0.96 -6.88 49.09
CA PHE A 34 1.21 -8.27 48.73
C PHE A 34 0.62 -9.28 49.71
N VAL A 35 0.59 -8.95 51.01
CA VAL A 35 -0.05 -9.80 52.03
C VAL A 35 -1.58 -9.76 51.93
N LEU A 36 -2.17 -8.60 51.62
CA LEU A 36 -3.62 -8.44 51.48
C LEU A 36 -4.16 -9.04 50.19
N PHE A 37 -3.37 -9.03 49.12
CA PHE A 37 -3.73 -9.58 47.80
C PHE A 37 -2.74 -10.68 47.37
N PRO A 38 -2.71 -11.83 48.07
CA PRO A 38 -1.71 -12.87 47.82
C PRO A 38 -1.92 -13.60 46.48
N ASN A 39 -3.17 -13.65 46.00
CA ASN A 39 -3.52 -14.28 44.73
C ASN A 39 -3.97 -13.21 43.75
N PHE A 40 -3.05 -12.78 42.88
CA PHE A 40 -3.35 -11.96 41.72
C PHE A 40 -3.36 -12.87 40.49
N GLU A 41 -4.54 -13.37 40.12
CA GLU A 41 -4.77 -14.14 38.90
C GLU A 41 -5.36 -13.22 37.82
N PRO A 42 -4.53 -12.55 37.00
CA PRO A 42 -5.05 -11.78 35.88
C PRO A 42 -5.59 -12.76 34.84
N GLU A 43 -6.91 -12.75 34.63
CA GLU A 43 -7.53 -13.52 33.57
C GLU A 43 -6.99 -13.02 32.23
N ALA A 44 -6.37 -13.91 31.45
CA ALA A 44 -5.90 -13.57 30.11
C ALA A 44 -7.11 -13.21 29.26
N TYR A 45 -7.07 -12.06 28.60
CA TYR A 45 -8.13 -11.63 27.70
C TYR A 45 -8.28 -12.64 26.55
N ALA A 46 -9.28 -13.52 26.66
CA ALA A 46 -9.61 -14.47 25.61
C ALA A 46 -10.40 -13.74 24.53
N LYS A 47 -9.75 -13.47 23.39
CA LYS A 47 -10.45 -12.99 22.21
C LYS A 47 -11.42 -14.08 21.76
N PRO A 48 -12.74 -13.81 21.62
CA PRO A 48 -13.66 -14.82 21.12
C PRO A 48 -13.27 -15.19 19.68
N GLU A 49 -12.98 -16.48 19.46
CA GLU A 49 -12.71 -17.00 18.12
C GLU A 49 -14.00 -16.91 17.30
N GLN A 50 -13.95 -16.15 16.19
CA GLN A 50 -15.08 -16.07 15.28
C GLN A 50 -15.19 -17.40 14.51
N PRO A 51 -16.37 -18.04 14.45
CA PRO A 51 -16.53 -19.27 13.70
C PRO A 51 -16.35 -19.00 12.20
N ILE A 52 -15.37 -19.64 11.58
CA ILE A 52 -15.14 -19.59 10.13
C ILE A 52 -16.14 -20.51 9.46
N ILE A 53 -17.19 -19.96 8.85
CA ILE A 53 -18.19 -20.72 8.09
C ILE A 53 -17.66 -20.93 6.67
N ILE A 54 -17.15 -22.13 6.38
CA ILE A 54 -16.68 -22.51 5.02
C ILE A 54 -17.88 -23.06 4.25
N GLN A 55 -18.33 -22.31 3.23
CA GLN A 55 -19.38 -22.75 2.32
C GLN A 55 -18.73 -23.49 1.14
N LEU A 56 -19.01 -24.78 1.00
CA LEU A 56 -18.51 -25.60 -0.10
C LEU A 56 -19.57 -25.65 -1.20
N GLU A 57 -19.31 -24.96 -2.30
CA GLU A 57 -20.14 -25.01 -3.52
C GLU A 57 -19.48 -25.91 -4.57
N GLU A 58 -20.27 -26.74 -5.25
CA GLU A 58 -19.79 -27.63 -6.30
C GLU A 58 -19.78 -26.88 -7.65
N ILE A 59 -18.59 -26.53 -8.12
CA ILE A 59 -18.41 -25.86 -9.41
C ILE A 59 -18.47 -26.92 -10.52
N PRO A 60 -19.35 -26.78 -11.53
CA PRO A 60 -19.40 -27.71 -12.64
C PRO A 60 -18.10 -27.66 -13.47
N GLU A 61 -17.72 -28.78 -14.07
CA GLU A 61 -16.51 -28.86 -14.89
C GLU A 61 -16.57 -27.92 -16.10
N THR A 62 -15.51 -27.15 -16.31
CA THR A 62 -15.39 -26.27 -17.48
C THR A 62 -14.97 -27.07 -18.71
N LYS A 63 -15.67 -26.86 -19.83
CA LYS A 63 -15.28 -27.40 -21.14
C LYS A 63 -14.52 -26.33 -21.91
N GLN A 64 -13.24 -26.54 -22.14
CA GLN A 64 -12.47 -25.64 -23.00
C GLN A 64 -12.70 -26.02 -24.47
N GLU A 65 -13.52 -25.26 -25.17
CA GLU A 65 -13.62 -25.37 -26.62
C GLU A 65 -12.28 -25.01 -27.25
N ARG A 66 -11.65 -25.99 -27.92
CA ARG A 66 -10.45 -25.72 -28.72
C ARG A 66 -10.87 -24.94 -29.95
N ARG A 67 -10.69 -23.62 -29.90
CA ARG A 67 -10.71 -22.80 -31.11
C ARG A 67 -9.64 -23.34 -32.07
N PRO A 68 -9.91 -23.37 -33.38
CA PRO A 68 -8.87 -23.69 -34.34
C PRO A 68 -7.67 -22.77 -34.10
N PRO A 69 -6.44 -23.25 -34.37
CA PRO A 69 -5.26 -22.41 -34.22
C PRO A 69 -5.45 -21.12 -35.04
N PRO A 70 -4.98 -19.98 -34.54
CA PRO A 70 -5.06 -18.74 -35.28
C PRO A 70 -4.40 -18.93 -36.65
N PRO A 71 -4.92 -18.25 -37.70
CA PRO A 71 -4.29 -18.31 -39.01
C PRO A 71 -2.81 -17.92 -38.91
N ALA A 72 -1.99 -18.49 -39.79
CA ALA A 72 -0.58 -18.14 -39.84
C ALA A 72 -0.44 -16.62 -40.01
N ARG A 73 0.46 -16.01 -39.22
CA ARG A 73 0.74 -14.59 -39.37
C ARG A 73 1.23 -14.35 -40.81
N PRO A 74 0.80 -13.26 -41.46
CA PRO A 74 1.39 -12.89 -42.74
C PRO A 74 2.89 -12.69 -42.56
N VAL A 75 3.66 -13.03 -43.60
CA VAL A 75 5.10 -12.77 -43.59
C VAL A 75 5.32 -11.27 -43.50
N VAL A 76 6.07 -10.84 -42.49
CA VAL A 76 6.55 -9.46 -42.40
C VAL A 76 7.53 -9.26 -43.56
N PRO A 77 7.42 -8.18 -44.35
CA PRO A 77 8.40 -7.88 -45.39
C PRO A 77 9.80 -7.83 -44.78
N VAL A 78 10.73 -8.58 -45.38
CA VAL A 78 12.14 -8.52 -45.02
C VAL A 78 12.73 -7.27 -45.68
N PRO A 79 13.48 -6.41 -44.96
CA PRO A 79 14.18 -5.30 -45.58
C PRO A 79 15.11 -5.83 -46.68
N THR A 80 15.11 -5.17 -47.83
CA THR A 80 15.98 -5.56 -48.95
C THR A 80 17.39 -5.05 -48.68
N ASP A 81 18.37 -5.95 -48.53
CA ASP A 81 19.81 -5.61 -48.50
C ASP A 81 20.36 -5.25 -49.89
N ASN A 82 19.54 -4.66 -50.79
CA ASN A 82 20.00 -4.33 -52.13
C ASN A 82 20.89 -3.06 -52.06
N PRO A 83 22.20 -3.16 -52.29
CA PRO A 83 23.13 -2.03 -52.13
C PRO A 83 22.91 -0.90 -53.16
N ASP A 84 22.12 -1.15 -54.22
CA ASP A 84 21.80 -0.14 -55.23
C ASP A 84 20.65 0.81 -54.84
N VAL A 85 19.97 0.56 -53.71
CA VAL A 85 18.94 1.48 -53.17
C VAL A 85 19.50 2.12 -51.90
N PRO A 86 20.00 3.37 -51.95
CA PRO A 86 20.59 4.01 -50.77
C PRO A 86 19.50 4.43 -49.78
N ASP A 87 19.74 4.16 -48.49
CA ASP A 87 18.79 4.42 -47.39
C ASP A 87 18.42 5.92 -47.22
N ASP A 88 19.29 6.82 -47.70
CA ASP A 88 19.17 8.27 -47.52
C ASP A 88 18.64 9.01 -48.77
N VAL A 89 18.15 8.29 -49.79
CA VAL A 89 17.50 8.94 -50.94
C VAL A 89 16.06 9.28 -50.57
N THR A 90 15.86 10.51 -50.13
CA THR A 90 14.54 11.12 -50.08
C THR A 90 14.04 11.30 -51.51
N ILE A 91 12.86 10.76 -51.84
CA ILE A 91 12.18 11.09 -53.10
C ILE A 91 11.97 12.61 -53.08
N GLU A 92 12.49 13.34 -54.07
CA GLU A 92 12.23 14.79 -54.17
C GLU A 92 10.72 15.04 -54.16
N ASP A 93 10.31 16.14 -53.52
CA ASP A 93 8.91 16.55 -53.43
C ASP A 93 8.33 16.65 -54.85
N THR A 94 7.61 15.61 -55.24
CA THR A 94 6.94 15.57 -56.53
C THR A 94 5.65 16.34 -56.35
N GLU A 95 5.64 17.60 -56.76
CA GLU A 95 4.42 18.41 -56.81
C GLU A 95 3.48 17.81 -57.85
N LEU A 96 2.58 16.95 -57.38
CA LEU A 96 1.47 16.42 -58.16
C LEU A 96 0.41 17.51 -58.25
N ASP A 97 0.35 18.20 -59.39
CA ASP A 97 -0.76 19.07 -59.76
C ASP A 97 -1.99 18.21 -60.04
N LEU A 98 -2.63 17.77 -58.96
CA LEU A 98 -3.91 17.09 -59.01
C LEU A 98 -4.93 18.22 -59.14
N ASP A 99 -5.65 18.30 -60.26
CA ASP A 99 -6.77 19.21 -60.49
C ASP A 99 -7.95 18.87 -59.54
N LEU A 100 -7.74 19.06 -58.22
CA LEU A 100 -8.65 18.67 -57.16
C LEU A 100 -9.93 19.52 -57.15
N ASP A 101 -9.94 20.63 -57.88
CA ASP A 101 -11.10 21.51 -58.04
C ASP A 101 -12.23 20.88 -58.86
N ASP A 102 -11.96 19.82 -59.63
CA ASP A 102 -12.97 19.07 -60.41
C ASP A 102 -13.56 17.88 -59.62
N LEU A 103 -13.17 17.71 -58.35
CA LEU A 103 -13.74 16.66 -57.49
C LEU A 103 -15.11 17.10 -56.95
N ALA A 104 -16.14 16.31 -57.25
CA ALA A 104 -17.47 16.50 -56.69
C ALA A 104 -17.41 16.46 -55.14
N PRO A 105 -18.21 17.30 -54.45
CA PRO A 105 -18.19 17.34 -52.98
C PRO A 105 -18.53 15.96 -52.41
N PRO A 106 -17.84 15.55 -51.32
CA PRO A 106 -18.06 14.24 -50.73
C PRO A 106 -19.51 14.10 -50.27
N PRO A 107 -20.12 12.90 -50.42
CA PRO A 107 -21.46 12.65 -49.93
C PRO A 107 -21.50 12.85 -48.40
N PRO A 108 -22.63 13.35 -47.85
CA PRO A 108 -22.78 13.53 -46.41
C PRO A 108 -22.60 12.19 -45.69
N LEU A 109 -21.86 12.22 -44.58
CA LEU A 109 -21.66 11.04 -43.73
C LEU A 109 -23.01 10.68 -43.08
N GLU A 110 -23.45 9.43 -43.28
CA GLU A 110 -24.63 8.91 -42.59
C GLU A 110 -24.28 8.72 -41.10
N GLU A 111 -25.01 9.39 -40.21
CA GLU A 111 -24.91 9.14 -38.77
C GLU A 111 -25.48 7.74 -38.50
N GLU A 112 -24.61 6.77 -38.20
CA GLU A 112 -25.03 5.46 -37.69
C GLU A 112 -25.80 5.66 -36.37
N VAL A 113 -27.12 5.54 -36.45
CA VAL A 113 -27.99 5.41 -35.28
C VAL A 113 -27.70 4.06 -34.66
N VAL A 114 -26.86 4.05 -33.62
CA VAL A 114 -26.62 2.88 -32.78
C VAL A 114 -27.86 2.65 -31.91
N GLU A 115 -28.65 1.63 -32.24
CA GLU A 115 -29.72 1.09 -31.39
C GLU A 115 -29.16 0.07 -30.38
#